data_AF-A0A2W5A3G0-F1
#
_entry.id   AF-A0A2W5A3G0-F1
#
_cell.length_a   1.000
_cell.length_b   1.000
_cell.length_c   1.000
_cell.angle_alpha   90.00
_cell.angle_beta   90.00
_cell.angle_gamma   90.00
#
_symmetry.space_group_name_H-M   'P 1'
#
loop_
_entity.id
_entity.type
_entity.pdbx_description
1 polymer ?
#
loop_
_entity_poly.entity_id
_entity_poly.type
_entity_poly.pdbx_seq_one_letter_code
_entity_poly.pdbx_strand_id
1 'polypeptide(L)'
;MFGKMLDVSHHRTTTEAVGFYFIALTLMVGISTTLVHFLGLVGVVETTGTFFSGSEVYTLIGTVIVLMIGGLILTSRSLTSDIFSVLVVAVGVYLSYTSNVMVGLIPIALLTTLKK
;
A
#
# COMPACT_ATOMS: atom_id res chain seq x y z
N MET A 1 2.72 10.05 -18.93
CA MET A 1 1.52 10.11 -18.05
C MET A 1 1.61 9.11 -16.89
N PHE A 2 2.04 7.86 -17.12
CA PHE A 2 2.32 6.88 -16.04
C PHE A 2 3.36 7.37 -15.00
N GLY A 3 4.40 8.09 -15.43
CA GLY A 3 5.40 8.64 -14.51
C GLY A 3 4.87 9.64 -13.48
N LYS A 4 3.82 10.41 -13.81
CA LYS A 4 3.15 11.31 -12.85
C LYS A 4 2.13 10.59 -11.95
N MET A 5 1.63 9.43 -12.39
CA MET A 5 0.70 8.59 -11.62
C MET A 5 1.40 7.70 -10.59
N LEU A 6 2.70 7.42 -10.79
CA LEU A 6 3.59 6.78 -9.82
C LEU A 6 4.39 7.78 -8.99
N ASP A 7 4.31 9.07 -9.33
CA ASP A 7 4.97 10.11 -8.55
C ASP A 7 4.26 10.27 -7.21
N VAL A 8 4.96 9.81 -6.18
CA VAL A 8 4.57 9.82 -4.77
C VAL A 8 4.69 11.24 -4.19
N SER A 9 5.35 12.16 -4.91
CA SER A 9 5.57 13.55 -4.53
C SER A 9 4.48 14.52 -5.00
N HIS A 10 3.56 14.09 -5.87
CA HIS A 10 2.54 14.99 -6.43
C HIS A 10 1.39 15.23 -5.45
N HIS A 11 1.01 16.50 -5.26
CA HIS A 11 -0.20 16.86 -4.53
C HIS A 11 -1.42 16.40 -5.33
N ARG A 12 -2.20 15.49 -4.77
CA ARG A 12 -3.39 14.95 -5.43
C ARG A 12 -4.65 15.58 -4.87
N THR A 13 -5.55 15.95 -5.77
CA THR A 13 -6.95 16.19 -5.44
C THR A 13 -7.64 14.89 -5.03
N THR A 14 -8.78 14.97 -4.34
CA THR A 14 -9.51 13.78 -3.85
C THR A 14 -9.78 12.76 -4.95
N THR A 15 -10.06 13.21 -6.18
CA THR A 15 -10.25 12.35 -7.36
C THR A 15 -8.96 11.64 -7.80
N GLU A 16 -7.81 12.31 -7.71
CA GLU A 16 -6.51 11.73 -8.06
C GLU A 16 -6.00 10.75 -7.00
N ALA A 17 -6.40 10.93 -5.74
CA ALA A 17 -6.12 9.98 -4.65
C ALA A 17 -6.89 8.66 -4.82
N VAL A 18 -8.14 8.73 -5.31
CA VAL A 18 -8.88 7.52 -5.72
C VAL A 18 -8.16 6.82 -6.89
N GLY A 19 -7.66 7.57 -7.87
CA GLY A 19 -6.84 7.01 -8.94
C GLY A 19 -5.54 6.37 -8.44
N PHE A 20 -4.86 7.00 -7.47
CA PHE A 20 -3.69 6.43 -6.80
C PHE A 20 -4.02 5.10 -6.13
N TYR A 21 -5.14 5.07 -5.39
CA TYR A 21 -5.61 3.86 -4.71
C TYR A 21 -5.76 2.68 -5.69
N PHE A 22 -6.46 2.86 -6.81
CA PHE A 22 -6.66 1.77 -7.78
C PHE A 22 -5.36 1.32 -8.45
N ILE A 23 -4.45 2.25 -8.76
CA ILE A 23 -3.15 1.93 -9.35
C ILE A 23 -2.27 1.19 -8.34
N ALA A 24 -2.17 1.70 -7.11
CA ALA A 24 -1.41 1.08 -6.03
C ALA A 24 -1.96 -0.31 -5.70
N LEU A 25 -3.29 -0.46 -5.65
CA LEU A 25 -3.94 -1.74 -5.43
C LEU A 25 -3.67 -2.74 -6.56
N THR A 26 -3.74 -2.31 -7.82
CA THR A 26 -3.45 -3.18 -8.98
C THR A 26 -1.99 -3.63 -8.98
N LEU A 27 -1.04 -2.71 -8.73
CA LEU A 27 0.38 -3.03 -8.61
C LEU A 27 0.63 -4.00 -7.45
N MET A 28 -0.02 -3.75 -6.33
CA MET A 28 0.10 -4.56 -5.14
C MET A 28 -0.42 -5.99 -5.35
N VAL A 29 -1.56 -6.15 -6.02
CA VAL A 29 -2.07 -7.46 -6.44
C VAL A 29 -1.06 -8.16 -7.34
N GLY A 30 -0.50 -7.46 -8.34
CA GLY A 30 0.51 -8.03 -9.25
C GLY A 30 1.80 -8.44 -8.55
N ILE A 31 2.33 -7.59 -7.66
CA ILE A 31 3.57 -7.85 -6.92
C ILE A 31 3.38 -9.01 -5.93
N SER A 32 2.27 -9.02 -5.18
CA SER A 32 2.01 -10.05 -4.17
C SER A 32 1.73 -11.42 -4.79
N THR A 33 0.95 -11.49 -5.87
CA THR A 33 0.69 -12.75 -6.59
C THR A 33 1.94 -13.35 -7.22
N THR A 34 2.79 -12.51 -7.83
CA THR A 34 4.08 -12.97 -8.37
C THR A 34 5.04 -13.41 -7.26
N LEU A 35 5.15 -12.65 -6.17
CA LEU A 35 5.96 -13.04 -5.01
C LEU A 35 5.53 -14.38 -4.42
N VAL A 36 4.24 -14.56 -4.12
CA VAL A 36 3.73 -15.81 -3.55
C VAL A 36 3.92 -16.98 -4.53
N HIS A 37 3.76 -16.76 -5.84
CA HIS A 37 4.04 -17.77 -6.84
C HIS A 37 5.50 -18.25 -6.80
N PHE A 38 6.47 -17.33 -6.79
CA PHE A 38 7.89 -17.68 -6.69
C PHE A 38 8.26 -18.32 -5.35
N LEU A 39 7.74 -17.80 -4.24
CA LEU A 39 7.95 -18.37 -2.91
C LEU A 39 7.34 -19.77 -2.78
N GLY A 40 6.22 -20.01 -3.46
CA GLY A 40 5.60 -21.32 -3.60
C GLY A 40 6.44 -22.32 -4.38
N LEU A 41 7.04 -21.89 -5.49
CA LEU A 41 7.94 -22.74 -6.30
C LEU A 41 9.18 -23.19 -5.52
N VAL A 42 9.68 -22.35 -4.61
CA VAL A 42 10.86 -22.65 -3.77
C VAL A 42 10.46 -23.41 -2.48
N GLY A 43 9.16 -23.67 -2.27
CA GLY A 43 8.65 -24.42 -1.11
C GLY A 43 8.66 -23.63 0.21
N VAL A 44 8.80 -22.31 0.15
CA VAL A 44 8.80 -21.42 1.33
C VAL A 44 7.37 -21.16 1.82
N VAL A 45 6.38 -21.22 0.93
CA VAL A 45 4.98 -20.89 1.20
C VAL A 45 4.06 -21.91 0.54
N GLU A 46 2.99 -22.32 1.22
CA GLU A 46 1.92 -23.07 0.58
C GLU A 46 1.08 -22.14 -0.31
N THR A 47 0.95 -22.46 -1.60
CA THR A 47 0.20 -21.67 -2.58
C THR A 47 -1.32 -21.83 -2.46
N THR A 48 -1.84 -21.93 -1.24
CA THR A 48 -3.26 -22.15 -0.95
C THR A 48 -3.95 -20.80 -0.72
N GLY A 49 -4.37 -20.15 -1.80
CA GLY A 49 -5.21 -18.95 -1.73
C GLY A 49 -5.00 -17.95 -2.84
N THR A 50 -5.89 -16.97 -2.91
CA THR A 50 -5.80 -15.80 -3.80
C THR A 50 -5.59 -14.53 -2.99
N PHE A 51 -5.05 -13.48 -3.61
CA PHE A 51 -4.86 -12.19 -2.95
C PHE A 51 -6.15 -11.65 -2.30
N PHE A 52 -7.28 -11.75 -3.02
CA PHE A 52 -8.58 -11.28 -2.53
C PHE A 52 -9.23 -12.20 -1.50
N SER A 53 -8.82 -13.47 -1.42
CA SER A 53 -9.33 -14.38 -0.38
C SER A 53 -8.66 -14.17 0.97
N GLY A 54 -7.70 -13.25 1.09
CA GLY A 54 -7.18 -12.79 2.37
C GLY A 54 -6.38 -13.83 3.15
N SER A 55 -5.63 -14.72 2.46
CA SER A 55 -4.73 -15.64 3.17
C SER A 55 -3.72 -14.85 4.01
N GLU A 56 -3.28 -15.40 5.14
CA GLU A 56 -2.32 -14.75 6.05
C GLU A 56 -1.06 -14.25 5.33
N VAL A 57 -0.55 -15.00 4.35
CA VAL A 57 0.67 -14.64 3.61
C VAL A 57 0.46 -13.43 2.69
N TYR A 58 -0.64 -13.37 1.94
CA TYR A 58 -1.00 -12.20 1.13
C TYR A 58 -1.24 -10.96 2.01
N THR A 59 -1.87 -11.12 3.18
CA THR A 59 -2.08 -10.03 4.13
C THR A 59 -0.77 -9.50 4.68
N LEU A 60 0.17 -10.39 5.03
CA LEU A 60 1.49 -10.04 5.56
C LEU A 60 2.37 -9.34 4.50
N ILE A 61 2.47 -9.91 3.29
CA ILE A 61 3.18 -9.26 2.18
C ILE A 61 2.55 -7.91 1.87
N GLY A 62 1.21 -7.86 1.90
CA GLY A 62 0.51 -6.63 1.61
C GLY A 62 0.73 -5.54 2.66
N THR A 63 0.75 -5.89 3.95
CA THR A 63 1.06 -4.92 5.02
C THR A 63 2.44 -4.30 4.85
N VAL A 64 3.44 -5.12 4.48
CA VAL A 64 4.80 -4.63 4.21
C VAL A 64 4.82 -3.64 3.05
N ILE A 65 4.08 -3.94 1.98
CA ILE A 65 3.97 -3.04 0.82
C ILE A 65 3.23 -1.74 1.21
N VAL A 66 2.17 -1.80 2.03
CA VAL A 66 1.46 -0.62 2.55
C VAL A 66 2.39 0.26 3.38
N LEU A 67 3.19 -0.33 4.26
CA LEU A 67 4.21 0.38 5.04
C LEU A 67 5.25 1.03 4.13
N MET A 68 5.74 0.30 3.12
CA MET A 68 6.72 0.81 2.17
C MET A 68 6.16 2.01 1.38
N ILE A 69 4.95 1.91 0.86
CA ILE A 69 4.29 3.00 0.12
C ILE A 69 4.06 4.20 1.06
N GLY A 70 3.55 3.97 2.27
CA GLY A 70 3.35 5.03 3.27
C GLY A 70 4.65 5.76 3.62
N GLY A 71 5.74 5.01 3.86
CA GLY A 71 7.07 5.55 4.14
C GLY A 71 7.66 6.34 2.97
N LEU A 72 7.46 5.86 1.73
CA LEU A 72 7.86 6.58 0.52
C LEU A 72 7.11 7.90 0.37
N ILE A 73 5.81 7.94 0.68
CA ILE A 73 5.03 9.18 0.65
C ILE A 73 5.52 10.17 1.71
N LEU A 74 5.73 9.70 2.95
CA LEU A 74 6.24 10.54 4.03
C LEU A 74 7.60 11.16 3.68
N THR A 75 8.50 10.35 3.12
CA THR A 75 9.86 10.78 2.76
C THR A 75 9.84 11.73 1.56
N SER A 76 9.14 11.37 0.49
CA SER A 76 9.08 12.17 -0.75
C SER A 76 8.43 13.53 -0.53
N ARG A 77 7.49 13.62 0.43
CA ARG A 77 6.76 14.86 0.74
C ARG A 77 7.32 15.63 1.93
N SER A 78 8.43 15.16 2.52
CA SER A 78 9.01 15.75 3.74
C SER A 78 7.99 15.90 4.88
N LEU A 79 7.04 14.95 4.97
CA LEU A 79 6.01 14.88 6.01
C LEU A 79 6.43 14.00 7.21
N THR A 80 7.67 13.53 7.22
CA THR A 80 8.25 12.72 8.32
C THR A 80 8.28 13.46 9.66
N SER A 81 8.30 14.79 9.64
CA SER A 81 8.27 15.62 10.85
C SER A 81 6.85 15.89 11.38
N ASP A 82 5.80 15.57 10.61
CA ASP A 82 4.42 15.75 11.03
C ASP A 82 3.89 14.46 11.69
N ILE A 83 3.66 14.53 13.00
CA ILE A 83 3.21 13.38 13.78
C ILE A 83 1.85 12.86 13.33
N PHE A 84 0.98 13.72 12.78
CA PHE A 84 -0.31 13.29 12.21
C PHE A 84 -0.11 12.43 10.96
N SER A 85 0.76 12.87 10.05
CA SER A 85 1.09 12.10 8.85
C SER A 85 1.70 10.72 9.19
N VAL A 86 2.59 10.66 10.20
CA VAL A 86 3.16 9.39 10.67
C VAL A 86 2.10 8.47 11.28
N LEU A 87 1.18 9.03 12.09
CA LEU A 87 0.08 8.28 12.67
C LEU A 87 -0.88 7.73 11.62
N VAL A 88 -1.15 8.47 10.55
CA VAL A 88 -2.00 7.99 9.44
C VAL A 88 -1.36 6.79 8.74
N VAL A 89 -0.04 6.78 8.56
CA VAL A 89 0.67 5.58 8.06
C VAL A 89 0.56 4.41 9.03
N ALA A 90 0.77 4.65 10.33
CA ALA A 90 0.64 3.60 11.34
C ALA A 90 -0.78 3.00 11.38
N VAL A 91 -1.81 3.83 11.27
CA VAL A 91 -3.22 3.40 11.17
C VAL A 91 -3.45 2.59 9.89
N GLY A 92 -2.90 3.03 8.74
CA GLY A 92 -3.00 2.27 7.49
C GLY A 92 -2.37 0.89 7.58
N VAL A 93 -1.20 0.78 8.20
CA VAL A 93 -0.53 -0.51 8.43
C VAL A 93 -1.32 -1.38 9.39
N TYR A 94 -1.82 -0.81 10.49
CA TYR A 94 -2.66 -1.54 11.45
C TYR A 94 -3.93 -2.08 10.79
N LEU A 95 -4.65 -1.27 10.03
CA LEU A 95 -5.85 -1.69 9.29
C LEU A 95 -5.54 -2.74 8.21
N SER A 96 -4.38 -2.60 7.55
CA SER A 96 -3.91 -3.58 6.58
C SER A 96 -3.64 -4.94 7.24
N TYR A 97 -3.17 -4.96 8.48
CA TYR A 97 -2.86 -6.19 9.21
C TYR A 97 -4.12 -6.85 9.78
N THR A 98 -4.97 -6.05 10.45
CA THR A 98 -6.13 -6.55 11.20
C THR A 98 -7.34 -6.82 10.33
N SER A 99 -7.61 -5.98 9.32
CA SER A 99 -8.83 -6.10 8.52
C SER A 99 -8.54 -6.67 7.15
N ASN A 100 -7.92 -5.86 6.30
CA ASN A 100 -7.46 -6.26 4.99
C ASN A 100 -6.61 -5.14 4.41
N VAL A 101 -5.67 -5.50 3.56
CA VAL A 101 -4.80 -4.63 2.78
C VAL A 101 -5.56 -3.55 2.00
N MET A 102 -6.73 -3.90 1.44
CA MET A 102 -7.57 -2.95 0.71
C MET A 102 -8.02 -1.78 1.62
N VAL A 103 -8.34 -2.09 2.88
CA VAL A 103 -8.77 -1.09 3.86
C VAL A 103 -7.59 -0.24 4.32
N GLY A 104 -6.42 -0.87 4.53
CA GLY A 104 -5.20 -0.17 4.92
C GLY A 104 -4.66 0.81 3.86
N LEU A 105 -4.95 0.57 2.59
CA LEU A 105 -4.59 1.47 1.49
C LEU A 105 -5.39 2.78 1.47
N ILE A 106 -6.57 2.83 2.07
CA ILE A 106 -7.44 4.02 2.11
C ILE A 106 -6.75 5.19 2.83
N PRO A 107 -6.30 5.06 4.10
CA PRO A 107 -5.60 6.14 4.79
C PRO A 107 -4.28 6.52 4.10
N ILE A 108 -3.58 5.57 3.48
CA ILE A 108 -2.37 5.85 2.70
C ILE A 108 -2.69 6.68 1.45
N ALA A 109 -3.78 6.39 0.75
CA ALA A 109 -4.24 7.20 -0.36
C ALA A 109 -4.68 8.59 0.09
N LEU A 110 -5.36 8.72 1.24
CA LEU A 110 -5.70 10.03 1.82
C LEU A 110 -4.46 10.83 2.22
N LEU A 111 -3.38 10.17 2.63
CA LEU A 111 -2.11 10.84 2.92
C LEU A 111 -1.55 11.57 1.70
N THR A 112 -1.89 11.16 0.47
CA THR A 112 -1.53 11.89 -0.76
C THR A 112 -2.30 13.19 -0.96
N THR A 113 -3.42 13.39 -0.25
CA THR A 113 -4.24 14.61 -0.30
C THR A 113 -3.89 15.62 0.79
N LEU A 114 -3.20 15.21 1.86
CA LEU A 114 -2.88 16.09 2.98
C LEU A 114 -2.00 17.26 2.53
N LYS A 115 -2.38 18.49 2.91
CA LYS A 115 -1.55 19.68 2.75
C LYS A 115 -0.53 19.80 3.88
N LYS A 116 0.66 20.28 3.54
CA LYS A 116 1.65 20.74 4.51
C LYS A 116 1.13 21.97 5.24
#